data_AF-A0A3C0CYI6-F1
#
_entry.id   AF-A0A3C0CYI6-F1
#
_cell.length_a   1.000
_cell.length_b   1.000
_cell.length_c   1.000
_cell.angle_alpha   90.00
_cell.angle_beta   90.00
_cell.angle_gamma   90.00
#
_symmetry.space_group_name_H-M   'P 1'
#
loop_
_entity.id
_entity.type
_entity.pdbx_description
1 polymer ?
#
loop_
_entity_poly.entity_id
_entity_poly.type
_entity_poly.pdbx_seq_one_letter_code
_entity_poly.pdbx_strand_id
1 'polypeptide(L)'
;VGILPLTSIRNADFLHNEVPGMHIPDDVRATLSRYQSVADQRAAGVEIAAQMIKKFARRVHGFYIITPRNRADVVAPLISAAV
;
A
#
# COMPACT_ATOMS: atom_id res chain seq x y z
N VAL A 1 7.36 -11.76 -3.18
CA VAL A 1 6.94 -10.47 -3.81
C VAL A 1 6.98 -9.36 -2.77
N GLY A 2 7.52 -8.17 -3.11
CA GLY A 2 7.53 -7.04 -2.19
C GLY A 2 6.21 -6.27 -2.20
N ILE A 3 5.73 -5.84 -1.02
CA ILE A 3 4.54 -5.00 -0.86
C ILE A 3 4.93 -3.76 -0.05
N LEU A 4 4.71 -2.58 -0.63
CA LEU A 4 4.86 -1.29 0.03
C LEU A 4 3.47 -0.65 0.18
N PRO A 5 2.89 -0.61 1.39
CA PRO A 5 1.61 0.07 1.61
C PRO A 5 1.76 1.59 1.46
N LEU A 6 0.89 2.21 0.68
CA LEU A 6 0.85 3.67 0.53
C LEU A 6 0.26 4.30 1.78
N THR A 7 0.90 5.34 2.31
CA THR A 7 0.50 5.94 3.60
C THR A 7 -0.30 7.24 3.47
N SER A 8 -0.30 7.85 2.29
CA SER A 8 -1.04 9.07 1.94
C SER A 8 -0.96 9.33 0.43
N ILE A 9 -1.81 10.24 -0.08
CA ILE A 9 -1.67 10.72 -1.47
C ILE A 9 -0.31 11.39 -1.70
N ARG A 10 0.18 12.19 -0.74
CA ARG A 10 1.51 12.82 -0.83
C ARG A 10 2.62 11.78 -0.92
N ASN A 11 2.51 10.68 -0.18
CA ASN A 11 3.49 9.59 -0.24
C ASN A 11 3.43 8.88 -1.60
N ALA A 12 2.23 8.63 -2.14
CA ALA A 12 2.07 8.05 -3.47
C ALA A 12 2.66 8.96 -4.57
N ASP A 13 2.38 10.27 -4.53
CA ASP A 13 2.89 11.24 -5.49
C ASP A 13 4.42 11.34 -5.42
N PHE A 14 5.01 11.33 -4.23
CA PHE A 14 6.47 11.29 -4.07
C PHE A 14 7.08 10.04 -4.73
N LEU A 15 6.51 8.87 -4.46
CA LEU A 15 7.02 7.61 -5.06
C LEU A 15 6.89 7.62 -6.58
N HIS A 16 5.82 8.21 -7.11
CA HIS A 16 5.56 8.29 -8.54
C HIS A 16 6.46 9.29 -9.27
N ASN A 17 6.68 10.47 -8.68
CA ASN A 17 7.38 11.58 -9.34
C ASN A 17 8.88 11.59 -9.06
N GLU A 18 9.29 11.23 -7.84
CA GLU A 18 10.65 11.47 -7.35
C GLU A 18 11.52 10.21 -7.35
N VAL A 19 10.92 9.02 -7.54
CA VAL A 19 11.70 7.78 -7.52
C VAL A 19 11.71 7.11 -8.90
N PRO A 20 12.88 7.05 -9.56
CA PRO A 20 13.01 6.47 -10.88
C PRO A 20 12.50 5.02 -10.95
N GLY A 21 11.67 4.73 -11.94
CA GLY A 21 11.12 3.40 -12.18
C GLY A 21 9.91 3.02 -11.32
N MET A 22 9.44 3.89 -10.41
CA MET A 22 8.16 3.69 -9.72
C MET A 22 7.01 4.40 -10.42
N HIS A 23 5.92 3.66 -10.61
CA HIS A 23 4.69 4.16 -11.21
C HIS A 23 3.51 3.76 -10.33
N ILE A 24 2.79 4.75 -9.81
CA ILE A 24 1.55 4.51 -9.06
C ILE A 24 0.37 4.78 -10.02
N PRO A 25 -0.49 3.77 -10.27
CA PRO A 25 -1.65 3.93 -11.14
C PRO A 25 -2.56 5.11 -10.74
N ASP A 26 -3.13 5.78 -11.74
CA ASP A 26 -3.99 6.96 -11.53
C ASP A 26 -5.24 6.65 -10.69
N ASP A 27 -5.81 5.46 -10.83
CA ASP A 27 -6.96 5.00 -10.05
C ASP A 27 -6.63 4.81 -8.57
N VAL A 28 -5.42 4.32 -8.27
CA VAL A 28 -4.89 4.22 -6.90
C VAL A 28 -4.71 5.63 -6.31
N ARG A 29 -4.09 6.56 -7.05
CA ARG A 29 -3.92 7.95 -6.60
C ARG A 29 -5.26 8.65 -6.40
N ALA A 30 -6.21 8.46 -7.32
CA ALA A 30 -7.57 8.98 -7.22
C ALA A 30 -8.32 8.40 -6.02
N THR A 31 -8.10 7.14 -5.68
CA THR A 31 -8.70 6.52 -4.49
C THR A 31 -8.18 7.18 -3.21
N LEU A 32 -6.88 7.45 -3.12
CA LEU A 32 -6.29 8.13 -1.97
C LEU A 32 -6.76 9.58 -1.87
N SER A 33 -6.83 10.31 -2.99
CA SER A 33 -7.20 11.74 -2.98
C SER A 33 -8.66 12.03 -2.61
N ARG A 34 -9.54 11.01 -2.65
CA ARG A 34 -10.94 11.12 -2.17
C ARG A 34 -11.03 11.40 -0.66
N TYR A 35 -10.01 11.02 0.09
CA TYR A 35 -10.01 11.17 1.54
C TYR A 35 -9.27 12.43 1.97
N GLN A 36 -9.90 13.23 2.85
CA GLN A 36 -9.31 14.45 3.39
C GLN A 36 -8.29 14.16 4.51
N SER A 37 -8.54 13.12 5.32
CA SER A 37 -7.67 12.79 6.45
C SER A 37 -6.56 11.83 6.05
N VAL A 38 -5.35 12.04 6.57
CA VAL A 38 -4.20 11.13 6.34
C VAL A 38 -4.46 9.75 6.96
N ALA A 39 -5.31 9.66 7.99
CA ALA A 39 -5.69 8.39 8.58
C ALA A 39 -6.52 7.54 7.60
N ASP A 40 -7.52 8.14 6.97
CA ASP A 40 -8.37 7.44 5.99
C ASP A 40 -7.60 7.10 4.71
N GLN A 41 -6.72 8.00 4.25
CA GLN A 41 -5.83 7.71 3.14
C GLN A 41 -4.94 6.49 3.43
N ARG A 42 -4.40 6.39 4.66
CA ARG A 42 -3.61 5.23 5.08
C ARG A 42 -4.45 3.96 5.13
N ALA A 43 -5.67 4.03 5.66
CA ALA A 43 -6.58 2.89 5.69
C ALA A 43 -6.88 2.38 4.27
N ALA A 44 -7.13 3.29 3.32
CA ALA A 44 -7.31 2.94 1.91
C ALA A 44 -6.05 2.31 1.30
N GLY A 45 -4.86 2.84 1.60
CA GLY A 45 -3.59 2.26 1.14
C GLY A 45 -3.31 0.87 1.71
N VAL A 46 -3.68 0.62 2.97
CA VAL A 46 -3.63 -0.72 3.59
C VAL A 46 -4.60 -1.67 2.91
N GLU A 47 -5.83 -1.25 2.63
CA GLU A 47 -6.83 -2.07 1.95
C GLU A 47 -6.37 -2.46 0.53
N ILE A 48 -5.83 -1.51 -0.24
CA ILE A 48 -5.26 -1.78 -1.57
C ILE A 48 -4.12 -2.81 -1.48
N ALA A 49 -3.22 -2.66 -0.52
CA ALA A 49 -2.14 -3.62 -0.30
C ALA A 49 -2.66 -5.02 0.09
N ALA A 50 -3.69 -5.10 0.94
CA ALA A 50 -4.33 -6.36 1.33
C ALA A 50 -4.98 -7.06 0.13
N GLN A 51 -5.64 -6.31 -0.76
CA GLN A 51 -6.22 -6.84 -1.99
C GLN A 51 -5.16 -7.40 -2.94
N MET A 52 -4.00 -6.74 -3.04
CA MET A 52 -2.87 -7.26 -3.81
C MET A 52 -2.35 -8.57 -3.21
N ILE A 53 -2.17 -8.63 -1.90
CA ILE A 53 -1.76 -9.86 -1.21
C ILE A 53 -2.74 -11.00 -1.54
N LYS A 54 -4.05 -10.80 -1.33
CA LYS A 54 -5.09 -11.80 -1.62
C LYS A 54 -5.04 -12.28 -3.08
N LYS A 55 -4.85 -11.35 -4.03
CA LYS A 55 -4.78 -11.66 -5.48
C LYS A 55 -3.57 -12.52 -5.84
N PHE A 56 -2.45 -12.35 -5.14
CA PHE A 56 -1.20 -13.05 -5.46
C PHE A 56 -0.85 -14.20 -4.52
N ALA A 57 -1.56 -14.38 -3.39
CA ALA A 57 -1.24 -15.37 -2.36
C ALA A 57 -1.10 -16.81 -2.91
N ARG A 58 -1.92 -17.18 -3.90
CA ARG A 58 -1.86 -18.51 -4.55
C ARG A 58 -0.77 -18.67 -5.61
N ARG A 59 -0.01 -17.61 -5.91
CA ARG A 59 0.97 -17.57 -7.01
C ARG A 59 2.40 -17.37 -6.53
N VAL A 60 2.60 -17.11 -5.24
CA VAL A 60 3.91 -16.77 -4.67
C VAL A 60 4.09 -17.50 -3.34
N HIS A 61 5.34 -17.85 -3.01
CA HIS A 61 5.67 -18.53 -1.76
C HIS A 61 5.66 -17.59 -0.54
N GLY A 62 5.57 -16.28 -0.74
CA GLY A 62 5.55 -15.33 0.35
C GLY A 62 5.65 -13.87 -0.09
N PHE A 63 5.37 -12.99 0.88
CA PHE A 63 5.42 -11.55 0.74
C PHE A 63 6.48 -10.95 1.65
N TYR A 64 7.22 -9.97 1.12
CA TYR A 64 8.09 -9.10 1.89
C TYR A 64 7.36 -7.77 2.07
N ILE A 65 6.91 -7.47 3.29
CA ILE A 65 6.13 -6.27 3.58
C ILE A 65 7.08 -5.18 4.08
N ILE A 66 7.20 -4.09 3.31
CA ILE A 66 7.98 -2.92 3.69
C ILE A 66 7.15 -2.12 4.70
N THR A 67 7.72 -1.86 5.88
CA THR A 67 7.04 -1.15 6.97
C THR A 67 7.35 0.34 6.90
N PRO A 68 6.42 1.20 6.47
CA PRO A 68 6.68 2.62 6.43
C PRO A 68 6.73 3.19 7.86
N ARG A 69 7.90 3.69 8.27
CA ARG A 69 8.16 4.35 9.56
C ARG A 69 7.81 3.50 10.81
N ASN A 70 8.10 2.20 10.78
CA ASN A 70 7.93 1.28 11.93
C ASN A 70 6.49 1.23 12.51
N ARG A 71 5.48 1.33 11.65
CA ARG A 71 4.06 1.36 12.04
C ARG A 71 3.43 -0.03 12.00
N ALA A 72 3.32 -0.66 13.17
CA ALA A 72 2.71 -1.98 13.31
C ALA A 72 1.22 -2.01 12.90
N ASP A 73 0.50 -0.89 13.09
CA ASP A 73 -0.90 -0.70 12.69
C ASP A 73 -1.12 -0.85 11.18
N VAL A 74 -0.10 -0.54 10.37
CA VAL A 74 -0.15 -0.70 8.90
C VAL A 74 0.08 -2.15 8.48
N VAL A 75 0.90 -2.88 9.23
CA VAL A 75 1.38 -4.22 8.84
C VAL A 75 0.48 -5.32 9.34
N ALA A 76 -0.05 -5.21 10.56
CA ALA A 76 -0.85 -6.26 11.17
C ALA A 76 -2.05 -6.71 10.30
N PRO A 77 -2.83 -5.81 9.66
CA PRO A 77 -3.93 -6.23 8.79
C PRO A 77 -3.46 -6.99 7.54
N LEU A 78 -2.24 -6.71 7.05
CA LEU A 78 -1.68 -7.32 5.85
C LEU A 78 -1.19 -8.75 6.10
N ILE A 79 -0.69 -9.03 7.30
CA ILE A 79 -0.35 -10.39 7.71
C ILE A 79 -1.62 -11.26 7.72
N SER A 80 -2.71 -10.77 8.29
CA SER A 80 -4.00 -11.48 8.29
C SER A 80 -4.57 -11.69 6.88
N ALA A 81 -4.23 -10.83 5.92
CA ALA A 81 -4.66 -10.99 4.52
C ALA A 81 -3.84 -12.02 3.73
N ALA A 82 -2.68 -12.43 4.25
CA ALA A 82 -1.76 -13.36 3.59
C ALA A 82 -1.98 -14.84 3.95
N VAL A 83 -2.87 -15.12 4.91
CA VAL A 83 -3.25 -16.45 5.41
C VAL A 83 -4.67 -16.78 4.99
#